data_AF-A0A536K7F7-F1
#
_entry.id   AF-A0A536K7F7-F1
#
_cell.length_a   1.000
_cell.length_b   1.000
_cell.length_c   1.000
_cell.angle_alpha   90.00
_cell.angle_beta   90.00
_cell.angle_gamma   90.00
#
_symmetry.space_group_name_H-M   'P 1'
#
loop_
_entity.id
_entity.type
_entity.pdbx_description
1 polymer ?
#
loop_
_entity_poly.entity_id
_entity_poly.type
_entity_poly.pdbx_seq_one_letter_code
_entity_poly.pdbx_strand_id
1 'polypeptide(L)'
;MRTRRGTLATRGIFIAIGALIAITASAVTALAVRAGPVGGAAASQAAVGAGSVAGPRDTVTVVGEGTQNATPDNAEISLGVSVTRANSGDALNAANAEMTALL
;
A
#
# COMPACT_ATOMS: atom_id res chain seq x y z
N MET A 1 28.99 -36.58 -18.03
CA MET A 1 28.67 -35.13 -17.98
C MET A 1 27.19 -34.90 -18.30
N ARG A 2 26.27 -34.92 -17.32
CA ARG A 2 24.81 -34.73 -17.60
C ARG A 2 24.04 -33.87 -16.58
N THR A 3 24.70 -33.30 -15.58
CA THR A 3 24.03 -32.61 -14.45
C THR A 3 23.88 -31.10 -14.60
N ARG A 4 24.39 -30.48 -15.67
CA ARG A 4 24.39 -29.00 -15.85
C ARG A 4 23.15 -28.43 -16.55
N ARG A 5 22.25 -29.28 -17.08
CA ARG A 5 21.06 -28.81 -17.81
C ARG A 5 19.88 -28.46 -16.89
N GLY A 6 19.77 -29.11 -15.72
CA GLY A 6 18.67 -28.86 -14.78
C GLY A 6 18.71 -27.45 -14.18
N THR A 7 19.89 -26.95 -13.83
CA THR A 7 20.08 -25.65 -13.16
C THR A 7 19.76 -24.44 -14.06
N LEU A 8 19.96 -24.56 -15.37
CA LEU A 8 19.63 -23.52 -16.35
C LEU A 8 18.12 -23.41 -16.56
N ALA A 9 17.40 -24.55 -16.62
CA ALA A 9 15.95 -24.57 -16.73
C ALA A 9 15.28 -23.96 -15.49
N THR A 10 15.77 -24.30 -14.29
CA THR A 10 15.28 -23.73 -13.03
C THR A 10 15.51 -22.21 -12.96
N ARG A 11 16.68 -21.73 -13.39
CA ARG A 11 16.95 -20.27 -13.47
C ARG A 11 16.06 -19.56 -14.49
N GLY A 12 15.81 -20.17 -15.65
CA GLY A 12 14.89 -19.63 -16.65
C GLY A 12 13.46 -19.50 -16.13
N ILE A 13 13.00 -20.48 -15.35
CA ILE A 13 11.67 -20.44 -14.70
C ILE A 13 11.60 -19.29 -13.69
N PHE A 14 12.61 -19.09 -12.85
CA PHE A 14 12.62 -17.98 -11.89
C PHE A 14 12.64 -16.61 -12.57
N ILE A 15 13.37 -16.46 -13.68
CA ILE A 15 13.38 -15.23 -14.47
C ILE A 15 12.01 -14.97 -15.11
N ALA A 16 11.38 -16.01 -15.66
CA ALA A 16 10.05 -15.89 -16.24
C ALA A 16 8.98 -15.51 -15.21
N ILE A 17 9.03 -16.10 -14.02
CA ILE A 17 8.13 -15.76 -12.91
C ILE A 17 8.36 -14.32 -12.46
N GLY A 18 9.62 -13.90 -12.28
CA GLY A 18 9.93 -12.52 -11.92
C GLY A 18 9.45 -11.50 -12.95
N ALA A 19 9.62 -11.82 -14.25
CA ALA A 19 9.12 -10.98 -15.34
C ALA A 19 7.59 -10.88 -15.35
N LEU A 20 6.87 -11.99 -15.12
CA LEU A 20 5.41 -12.00 -15.02
C LEU A 20 4.90 -11.14 -13.85
N ILE A 21 5.56 -11.22 -12.69
CA ILE A 21 5.21 -10.41 -11.51
C ILE A 21 5.44 -8.92 -11.82
N ALA A 22 6.55 -8.55 -12.44
CA ALA A 22 6.85 -7.16 -12.78
C ALA A 22 5.84 -6.57 -13.79
N ILE A 23 5.45 -7.35 -14.81
CA ILE A 23 4.49 -6.92 -15.83
C ILE A 23 3.10 -6.73 -15.21
N THR A 24 2.64 -7.69 -14.41
CA THR A 24 1.33 -7.62 -13.75
C THR A 24 1.27 -6.47 -12.74
N ALA A 25 2.31 -6.26 -11.94
CA ALA A 25 2.40 -5.13 -11.03
C ALA A 25 2.36 -3.78 -11.77
N SER A 26 3.10 -3.67 -12.89
CA SER A 26 3.11 -2.45 -13.71
C SER A 26 1.74 -2.17 -14.34
N ALA A 27 1.03 -3.21 -14.78
CA ALA A 27 -0.32 -3.09 -15.31
C ALA A 27 -1.34 -2.64 -14.25
N VAL A 28 -1.23 -3.15 -13.03
CA VAL A 28 -2.11 -2.75 -11.91
C VAL A 28 -1.86 -1.30 -11.52
N THR A 29 -0.60 -0.85 -11.45
CA THR A 29 -0.26 0.54 -11.14
C THR A 29 -0.73 1.48 -12.26
N ALA A 30 -0.54 1.12 -13.53
CA ALA A 30 -1.04 1.90 -14.65
C ALA A 30 -2.58 1.95 -14.69
N LEU A 31 -3.24 0.84 -14.34
CA LEU A 31 -4.69 0.79 -14.21
C LEU A 31 -5.18 1.62 -13.02
N ALA A 32 -4.49 1.63 -11.88
CA ALA A 32 -4.85 2.44 -10.73
C ALA A 32 -4.72 3.95 -11.03
N VAL A 33 -3.69 4.35 -11.77
CA VAL A 33 -3.52 5.73 -12.23
C VAL A 33 -4.58 6.11 -13.27
N ARG A 34 -4.92 5.21 -14.20
CA ARG A 34 -5.91 5.46 -15.26
C ARG A 34 -7.36 5.33 -14.80
N ALA A 35 -7.65 4.47 -13.84
CA ALA A 35 -8.98 4.31 -13.27
C ALA A 35 -9.35 5.46 -12.32
N GLY A 36 -8.39 6.34 -12.00
CA GLY A 36 -8.54 7.29 -10.91
C GLY A 36 -8.72 6.56 -9.57
N PRO A 37 -8.70 7.27 -8.45
CA PRO A 37 -9.00 6.67 -7.16
C PRO A 37 -10.37 5.98 -7.24
N VAL A 38 -10.40 4.65 -7.12
CA VAL A 38 -11.62 3.81 -7.13
C VAL A 38 -12.49 4.05 -5.87
N GLY A 39 -12.18 5.09 -5.09
CA GLY A 39 -13.01 5.64 -4.01
C GLY A 39 -13.17 7.16 -4.08
N GLY A 40 -12.69 7.81 -5.15
CA GLY A 40 -12.90 9.23 -5.38
C GLY A 40 -14.22 9.41 -6.08
N ALA A 41 -15.24 9.73 -5.28
CA ALA A 41 -16.51 10.29 -5.66
C ALA A 41 -16.59 10.58 -7.16
N ALA A 42 -17.43 9.81 -7.86
CA ALA A 42 -18.29 10.47 -8.81
C ALA A 42 -18.87 11.65 -8.04
N ALA A 43 -18.34 12.84 -8.28
CA ALA A 43 -19.08 14.06 -8.12
C ALA A 43 -20.19 13.96 -9.17
N SER A 44 -21.15 13.06 -8.92
CA SER A 44 -22.54 13.43 -8.97
C SER A 44 -22.55 14.82 -8.37
N GLN A 45 -22.65 15.81 -9.26
CA GLN A 45 -23.39 17.01 -8.96
C GLN A 45 -24.74 16.49 -8.48
N ALA A 46 -24.80 16.09 -7.20
CA ALA A 46 -26.01 16.07 -6.45
C ALA A 46 -26.41 17.53 -6.54
N ALA A 47 -27.28 17.82 -7.50
CA ALA A 47 -28.07 19.03 -7.50
C ALA A 47 -28.47 19.19 -6.05
N VAL A 48 -27.91 20.22 -5.40
CA VAL A 48 -28.26 20.64 -4.06
C VAL A 48 -29.77 20.76 -4.09
N GLY A 49 -30.44 19.67 -3.68
CA GLY A 49 -31.87 19.63 -3.56
C GLY A 49 -32.18 20.79 -2.65
N ALA A 50 -33.05 21.67 -3.15
CA ALA A 50 -33.59 22.80 -2.41
C ALA A 50 -34.32 22.28 -1.17
N GLY A 51 -33.57 21.80 -0.19
CA GLY A 51 -33.99 21.59 1.18
C GLY A 51 -34.08 22.99 1.75
N SER A 52 -35.30 23.52 1.70
CA SER A 52 -35.73 24.75 2.34
C SER A 52 -35.01 24.97 3.66
N VAL A 53 -34.07 25.91 3.69
CA VAL A 53 -33.55 26.49 4.93
C VAL A 53 -34.70 27.27 5.55
N ALA A 54 -35.50 26.62 6.38
CA ALA A 54 -36.54 27.24 7.18
C ALA A 54 -35.91 27.88 8.43
N GLY A 55 -35.17 28.97 8.24
CA GLY A 55 -34.69 29.88 9.29
C GLY A 55 -35.26 31.30 9.06
N PRO A 56 -35.21 32.20 10.05
CA PRO A 56 -35.71 33.58 9.92
C PRO A 56 -35.24 34.26 8.63
N ARG A 57 -36.11 35.05 7.98
CA ARG A 57 -35.87 35.67 6.66
C ARG A 57 -34.66 36.63 6.58
N ASP A 58 -34.00 36.88 7.70
CA ASP A 58 -32.85 37.79 7.83
C ASP A 58 -31.51 37.08 8.09
N THR A 59 -31.45 35.75 8.07
CA THR A 59 -30.19 35.00 8.30
C THR A 59 -29.69 34.28 7.05
N VAL A 60 -28.50 34.66 6.59
CA VAL A 60 -27.76 33.95 5.54
C VAL A 60 -26.92 32.86 6.19
N THR A 61 -27.20 31.59 5.90
CA THR A 61 -26.38 30.46 6.37
C THR A 61 -25.27 30.21 5.36
N VAL A 62 -24.03 30.50 5.72
CA VAL A 62 -22.85 30.22 4.90
C VAL A 62 -22.19 28.95 5.43
N VAL A 63 -22.10 27.92 4.60
CA VAL A 63 -21.34 26.70 4.90
C VAL A 63 -19.97 26.85 4.24
N GLY A 64 -18.94 27.04 5.05
CA GLY A 64 -17.55 27.05 4.60
C GLY A 64 -16.95 25.66 4.76
N GLU A 65 -16.65 24.99 3.65
CA GLU A 65 -15.89 23.74 3.63
C GLU A 65 -14.41 24.08 3.35
N GLY A 66 -13.51 23.65 4.24
CA GLY A 66 -12.06 23.86 4.11
C GLY A 66 -11.34 22.52 4.03
N THR A 67 -10.54 22.31 2.98
CA THR A 67 -9.67 21.14 2.84
C THR A 67 -8.25 21.51 3.28
N GLN A 68 -7.76 20.89 4.36
CA GLN A 68 -6.35 21.00 4.73
C GLN A 68 -5.57 19.81 4.16
N ASN A 69 -4.53 20.12 3.39
CA ASN A 69 -3.56 19.14 2.93
C ASN A 69 -2.24 19.40 3.68
N ALA A 70 -1.79 18.43 4.47
CA ALA A 70 -0.52 18.49 5.17
C ALA A 70 0.40 17.41 4.61
N THR A 71 1.66 17.76 4.35
CA THR A 71 2.69 16.77 4.05
C THR A 71 3.09 16.10 5.37
N PRO A 72 3.09 14.76 5.46
CA PRO A 72 3.56 14.09 6.66
C PRO A 72 5.06 14.33 6.85
N ASP A 73 5.44 14.87 8.00
CA ASP A 73 6.86 15.12 8.35
C ASP A 73 7.56 13.88 8.94
N ASN A 74 6.80 12.84 9.26
CA ASN A 74 7.29 11.60 9.87
C ASN A 74 6.93 10.39 9.00
N ALA A 75 7.86 9.44 8.91
CA ALA A 75 7.64 8.12 8.32
C ALA A 75 7.76 7.06 9.41
N GLU A 76 6.71 6.27 9.60
CA GLU A 76 6.73 5.12 10.49
C GLU A 76 7.15 3.88 9.68
N ILE A 77 8.26 3.26 10.05
CA ILE A 77 8.79 2.08 9.39
C ILE A 77 8.84 0.93 10.40
N SER A 78 8.00 -0.09 10.21
CA SER A 78 7.96 -1.28 11.05
C SER A 78 8.88 -2.36 10.46
N LEU A 79 10.00 -2.63 11.13
CA LEU A 79 10.90 -3.74 10.80
C LEU A 79 10.78 -4.84 11.86
N GLY A 80 10.88 -6.09 11.41
CA GLY A 80 10.87 -7.26 12.29
C GLY A 80 11.90 -8.29 11.85
N VAL A 81 12.40 -9.05 12.81
CA VAL A 81 13.33 -10.17 12.60
C VAL A 81 12.59 -11.48 12.78
N SER A 82 12.82 -12.43 11.86
CA SER A 82 12.30 -13.79 11.99
C SER A 82 13.45 -14.79 11.91
N VAL A 83 13.63 -15.58 12.96
CA VAL A 83 14.68 -16.60 13.05
C VAL A 83 14.06 -17.96 13.36
N THR A 84 14.46 -18.98 12.61
CA THR A 84 14.08 -20.37 12.88
C THR A 84 15.25 -21.15 13.46
N ARG A 85 15.03 -21.79 14.61
CA ARG A 85 15.98 -22.70 15.29
C ARG A 85 15.24 -23.95 15.78
N ALA A 86 16.00 -24.99 16.09
CA ALA A 86 15.44 -26.27 16.59
C ALA A 86 14.84 -26.16 18.00
N ASN A 87 15.28 -25.18 18.79
CA ASN A 87 14.84 -24.95 20.17
C ASN A 87 14.34 -23.49 20.32
N SER A 88 13.33 -23.29 21.17
CA SER A 88 12.68 -22.00 21.40
C SER A 88 13.59 -20.96 22.06
N GLY A 89 14.40 -21.36 23.03
CA GLY A 89 15.39 -20.50 23.70
C GLY A 89 16.52 -20.04 22.76
N ASP A 90 17.02 -20.92 21.89
CA ASP A 90 18.00 -20.57 20.86
C ASP A 90 17.39 -19.66 19.79
N ALA A 91 16.12 -19.89 19.41
CA ALA A 91 15.40 -19.01 18.49
C ALA A 91 15.25 -17.61 19.07
N LEU A 92 14.87 -17.49 20.34
CA LEU A 92 14.73 -16.20 21.03
C LEU A 92 16.07 -15.48 21.21
N ASN A 93 17.13 -16.20 21.61
CA ASN A 93 18.45 -15.61 21.74
C ASN A 93 19.00 -15.11 20.40
N ALA A 94 18.80 -15.90 19.33
CA ALA A 94 19.22 -15.49 17.98
C ALA A 94 18.38 -14.31 17.46
N ALA A 95 17.06 -14.33 17.66
CA ALA A 95 16.18 -13.22 17.29
C ALA A 95 16.53 -11.93 18.04
N ASN A 96 16.86 -12.01 19.33
CA ASN A 96 17.32 -10.85 20.11
C ASN A 96 18.66 -10.32 19.61
N ALA A 97 19.60 -11.20 19.26
CA ALA A 97 20.89 -10.79 18.70
C ALA A 97 20.74 -10.10 17.34
N GLU A 98 19.90 -10.65 16.45
CA GLU A 98 19.63 -10.07 15.13
C GLU A 98 18.81 -8.78 15.23
N MET A 99 17.86 -8.68 16.18
CA MET A 99 17.11 -7.45 16.43
C MET A 99 18.02 -6.35 17.01
N THR A 100 18.99 -6.70 17.86
CA THR A 100 20.00 -5.76 18.35
C THR A 100 20.90 -5.25 17.22
N ALA A 101 21.20 -6.09 16.23
CA ALA A 101 22.01 -5.69 15.08
C ALA A 101 21.27 -4.76 14.09
N LEU A 102 19.93 -4.68 14.17
CA LEU A 102 19.12 -3.78 13.35
C LEU A 102 18.94 -2.38 13.95
N LEU A 103 19.23 -2.22 15.25
CA LEU A 103 19.23 -0.93 15.95
C LEU A 103 20.59 -0.23 15.78
#